data_AF-C1JCA2-F1
#
_entry.id   AF-C1JCA2-F1
#
_cell.length_a   1.000
_cell.length_b   1.000
_cell.length_c   1.000
_cell.angle_alpha   90.00
_cell.angle_beta   90.00
_cell.angle_gamma   90.00
#
_symmetry.space_group_name_H-M   'P 1'
#
loop_
_entity.id
_entity.type
_entity.pdbx_description
1 polymer ?
#
loop_
_entity_poly.entity_id
_entity_poly.type
_entity_poly.pdbx_seq_one_letter_code
_entity_poly.pdbx_strand_id
1 'polypeptide(L)'
;FVWHLLHHKVPWLYRTFHKVHHKYASTFALATEYSGAWETLSLGFFAAVNPMLLGVHPMTEMLFHMLNMWLSVEDHCGYDLPWATHRLVPFGLYGGAPHHDVHHQKFKSNYAP
;
A
#
# COMPACT_ATOMS: atom_id res chain seq x y z
N PHE A 1 0.94 -5.94 -4.24
CA PHE A 1 -0.13 -6.23 -5.21
C PHE A 1 -0.94 -7.49 -4.88
N VAL A 2 -0.42 -8.71 -5.05
CA VAL A 2 -1.25 -9.95 -4.95
C VAL A 2 -1.97 -10.08 -3.59
N TRP A 3 -1.27 -9.83 -2.48
CA TRP A 3 -1.87 -9.87 -1.14
C TRP A 3 -3.03 -8.87 -0.99
N HIS A 4 -2.82 -7.63 -1.43
CA HIS A 4 -3.84 -6.59 -1.44
C HIS A 4 -5.04 -6.97 -2.33
N LEU A 5 -4.80 -7.52 -3.53
CA LEU A 5 -5.86 -8.04 -4.39
C LEU A 5 -6.68 -9.13 -3.69
N LEU A 6 -6.02 -10.09 -3.04
CA LEU A 6 -6.68 -11.18 -2.30
C LEU A 6 -7.52 -10.65 -1.14
N HIS A 7 -7.05 -9.63 -0.42
CA HIS A 7 -7.85 -8.94 0.61
C HIS A 7 -9.18 -8.45 0.07
N HIS A 8 -9.27 -8.00 -1.19
CA HIS A 8 -10.55 -7.57 -1.78
C HIS A 8 -11.34 -8.67 -2.48
N LYS A 9 -10.68 -9.72 -2.99
CA LYS A 9 -11.37 -10.82 -3.72
C LYS A 9 -11.91 -11.91 -2.81
N VAL A 10 -11.32 -12.12 -1.63
CA VAL A 10 -11.77 -13.12 -0.66
C VAL A 10 -12.50 -12.43 0.49
N PRO A 11 -13.83 -12.61 0.65
CA PRO A 11 -14.61 -11.87 1.65
C PRO A 11 -14.12 -12.03 3.09
N TRP A 12 -13.57 -13.19 3.44
CA TRP A 12 -12.98 -13.42 4.76
C TRP A 12 -11.73 -12.57 4.99
N LEU A 13 -10.83 -12.52 4.00
CA LEU A 13 -9.62 -11.70 4.08
C LEU A 13 -9.98 -10.22 4.20
N TYR A 14 -10.95 -9.74 3.41
CA TYR A 14 -11.42 -8.36 3.49
C TYR A 14 -11.86 -8.01 4.91
N ARG A 15 -12.77 -8.80 5.47
CA ARG A 15 -13.39 -8.51 6.77
C ARG A 15 -12.39 -8.59 7.93
N THR A 16 -11.42 -9.50 7.85
CA THR A 16 -10.46 -9.76 8.93
C THR A 16 -9.24 -8.84 8.88
N PHE A 17 -8.71 -8.54 7.69
CA PHE A 17 -7.47 -7.78 7.54
C PHE A 17 -7.74 -6.33 7.14
N HIS A 18 -8.45 -6.13 6.03
CA HIS A 18 -8.38 -4.89 5.26
C HIS A 18 -9.57 -3.93 5.43
N LYS A 19 -10.67 -4.39 6.02
CA LYS A 19 -11.87 -3.57 6.23
C LYS A 19 -11.61 -2.34 7.10
N VAL A 20 -10.71 -2.45 8.10
CA VAL A 20 -10.36 -1.33 8.99
C VAL A 20 -9.64 -0.23 8.22
N HIS A 21 -8.72 -0.62 7.34
CA HIS A 21 -8.00 0.30 6.45
C HIS A 21 -8.95 1.12 5.57
N HIS A 22 -10.00 0.49 5.07
CA HIS A 22 -11.06 1.13 4.28
C HIS A 22 -12.10 1.91 5.10
N LYS A 23 -11.83 2.23 6.38
CA LYS A 23 -12.74 3.07 7.18
C LYS A 23 -12.94 4.45 6.56
N TYR A 24 -11.89 5.01 5.97
CA TYR A 24 -11.92 6.32 5.33
C TYR A 24 -11.99 6.16 3.82
N ALA A 25 -13.08 6.67 3.22
CA ALA A 25 -13.31 6.60 1.77
C ALA A 25 -12.45 7.60 0.98
N SER A 26 -12.04 8.70 1.63
CA SER A 26 -11.05 9.64 1.08
C SER A 26 -9.72 9.40 1.78
N THR A 27 -8.65 9.41 0.99
CA THR A 27 -7.30 9.18 1.49
C THR A 27 -6.72 10.45 2.13
N PHE A 28 -5.87 10.24 3.15
CA PHE A 28 -4.99 11.24 3.75
C PHE A 28 -3.78 10.50 4.35
N ALA A 29 -2.65 11.18 4.54
CA ALA A 29 -1.38 10.51 4.88
C ALA A 29 -1.44 9.54 6.08
N LEU A 30 -2.25 9.82 7.11
CA LEU A 30 -2.40 8.94 8.28
C LEU A 30 -3.32 7.73 8.02
N ALA A 31 -4.14 7.75 6.96
CA ALA A 31 -4.95 6.60 6.56
C ALA A 31 -4.09 5.41 6.15
N THR A 32 -2.86 5.65 5.67
CA THR A 32 -1.86 4.63 5.37
C THR A 32 -1.71 3.62 6.50
N GLU A 33 -1.57 4.12 7.73
CA GLU A 33 -1.31 3.32 8.92
C GLU A 33 -2.57 3.01 9.72
N TYR A 34 -3.73 3.51 9.30
CA TYR A 34 -5.00 3.21 9.94
C TYR A 34 -5.47 1.80 9.56
N SER A 35 -4.70 0.78 9.94
CA SER A 35 -4.95 -0.63 9.60
C SER A 35 -5.26 -1.46 10.84
N GLY A 36 -5.84 -2.64 10.64
CA GLY A 36 -6.05 -3.60 11.71
C GLY A 36 -4.76 -4.34 12.06
N ALA A 37 -4.61 -4.79 13.31
CA ALA A 37 -3.41 -5.50 13.78
C ALA A 37 -2.99 -6.66 12.87
N TRP A 38 -3.94 -7.44 12.35
CA TRP A 38 -3.65 -8.56 11.45
C TRP A 38 -3.07 -8.11 10.11
N GLU A 39 -3.55 -7.00 9.55
CA GLU A 39 -3.00 -6.43 8.34
C GLU A 39 -1.58 -5.93 8.57
N THR A 40 -1.36 -5.12 9.61
CA THR A 40 -0.05 -4.60 9.98
C THR A 40 0.97 -5.72 10.20
N LEU A 41 0.61 -6.77 10.97
CA LEU A 41 1.47 -7.92 11.21
C LEU A 41 1.77 -8.69 9.94
N SER A 42 0.78 -8.91 9.07
CA SER A 42 0.98 -9.62 7.80
C SER A 42 1.92 -8.86 6.86
N LEU A 43 1.76 -7.54 6.74
CA LEU A 43 2.61 -6.69 5.93
C LEU A 43 4.04 -6.66 6.48
N GLY A 44 4.19 -6.49 7.80
CA GLY A 44 5.49 -6.54 8.47
C GLY A 44 6.19 -7.88 8.29
N PHE A 45 5.46 -9.00 8.40
CA PHE A 45 6.00 -10.34 8.17
C PHE A 45 6.54 -10.49 6.74
N PHE A 46 5.74 -10.17 5.71
CA PHE A 46 6.21 -10.28 4.32
C PHE A 46 7.35 -9.31 4.01
N ALA A 47 7.32 -8.10 4.57
CA ALA A 47 8.37 -7.11 4.37
C ALA A 47 9.71 -7.54 4.99
N ALA A 48 9.69 -8.24 6.14
CA ALA A 48 10.90 -8.69 6.84
C ALA A 48 11.45 -10.04 6.33
N VAL A 49 10.57 -10.98 5.93
CA VAL A 49 11.00 -12.31 5.47
C VAL A 49 11.80 -12.23 4.16
N ASN A 50 11.42 -11.34 3.24
CA ASN A 50 12.11 -11.21 1.95
C ASN A 50 13.60 -10.83 2.09
N PRO A 51 13.99 -9.73 2.77
CA PRO A 51 15.39 -9.37 2.96
C PRO A 51 16.16 -10.41 3.78
N MET A 52 15.51 -11.02 4.78
CA MET A 52 16.10 -12.10 5.59
C MET A 52 16.49 -13.30 4.72
N LEU A 53 15.58 -13.81 3.88
CA LEU A 53 15.83 -14.96 3.01
C LEU A 53 16.90 -14.68 1.94
N LEU A 54 16.97 -13.43 1.48
CA LEU A 54 17.96 -12.99 0.51
C LEU A 54 19.33 -12.63 1.14
N GLY A 55 19.43 -12.59 2.47
CA GLY A 55 20.67 -12.27 3.18
C GLY A 55 21.22 -10.88 2.83
N VAL A 56 20.34 -9.90 2.60
CA VAL A 56 20.77 -8.57 2.13
C VAL A 56 21.48 -7.79 3.23
N HIS A 57 22.31 -6.84 2.83
CA HIS A 57 22.98 -5.94 3.78
C HIS A 57 21.95 -5.09 4.55
N PRO A 58 22.13 -4.82 5.87
CA PRO A 58 21.15 -4.05 6.67
C PRO A 58 20.81 -2.67 6.10
N MET A 59 21.77 -2.01 5.43
CA MET A 59 21.51 -0.75 4.72
C MET A 59 20.49 -0.92 3.57
N THR A 60 20.57 -2.02 2.82
CA THR A 60 19.64 -2.32 1.74
C THR A 60 18.24 -2.59 2.28
N GLU A 61 18.15 -3.34 3.39
CA GLU A 61 16.90 -3.58 4.11
C GLU A 61 16.28 -2.26 4.60
N MET A 62 17.07 -1.38 5.24
CA MET A 62 16.61 -0.08 5.72
C MET A 62 16.09 0.80 4.58
N LEU A 63 16.82 0.88 3.47
CA LEU A 63 16.40 1.64 2.28
C LEU A 63 15.12 1.06 1.66
N PHE A 64 15.00 -0.27 1.61
CA PHE A 64 13.80 -0.95 1.13
C PHE A 64 12.58 -0.59 1.98
N HIS A 65 12.69 -0.62 3.31
CA HIS A 65 11.59 -0.24 4.20
C HIS A 65 11.23 1.24 4.07
N MET A 66 12.22 2.15 4.06
CA MET A 66 11.97 3.59 3.91
C MET A 66 11.26 3.90 2.58
N LEU A 67 11.70 3.29 1.48
CA LEU A 67 11.09 3.46 0.17
C LEU A 67 9.62 2.98 0.20
N ASN A 68 9.34 1.77 0.69
CA ASN A 68 7.97 1.25 0.71
C ASN A 68 7.05 2.05 1.63
N MET A 69 7.54 2.51 2.78
CA MET A 69 6.76 3.40 3.66
C MET A 69 6.44 4.73 2.96
N TRP A 70 7.42 5.33 2.27
CA TRP A 70 7.19 6.57 1.53
C TRP A 70 6.16 6.38 0.41
N LEU A 71 6.29 5.33 -0.40
CA LEU A 71 5.31 5.02 -1.46
C LEU A 71 3.90 4.81 -0.87
N SER A 72 3.80 4.03 0.21
CA SER A 72 2.53 3.81 0.89
C SER A 72 1.92 5.11 1.39
N VAL A 73 2.70 6.01 2.00
CA VAL A 73 2.20 7.32 2.45
C VAL A 73 1.80 8.20 1.29
N GLU A 74 2.55 8.20 0.20
CA GLU A 74 2.25 8.97 -1.00
C GLU A 74 0.91 8.52 -1.62
N ASP A 75 0.69 7.22 -1.79
CA ASP A 75 -0.54 6.67 -2.37
C ASP A 75 -1.79 7.06 -1.56
N HIS A 76 -1.62 7.33 -0.26
CA HIS A 76 -2.71 7.74 0.60
C HIS A 76 -2.69 9.23 0.91
N CYS A 77 -1.76 10.03 0.39
CA CYS A 77 -1.58 11.39 0.90
C CYS A 77 -2.79 12.31 0.64
N GLY A 78 -3.67 11.94 -0.31
CA GLY A 78 -4.83 12.71 -0.73
C GLY A 78 -4.49 13.88 -1.67
N TYR A 79 -3.23 13.96 -2.11
CA TYR A 79 -2.74 15.04 -2.98
C TYR A 79 -2.18 14.49 -4.29
N ASP A 80 -2.56 15.13 -5.39
CA ASP A 80 -1.97 14.87 -6.70
C ASP A 80 -0.79 15.83 -6.97
N LEU A 81 0.32 15.63 -6.26
CA LEU A 81 1.47 16.55 -6.30
C LEU A 81 2.18 16.54 -7.66
N PRO A 82 2.77 17.67 -8.13
CA PRO A 82 3.48 17.73 -9.41
C PRO A 82 4.63 16.73 -9.57
N TRP A 83 5.18 16.22 -8.46
CA TRP A 83 6.27 15.26 -8.40
C TRP A 83 5.83 13.86 -7.92
N ALA A 84 4.53 13.57 -7.92
CA ALA A 84 4.04 12.26 -7.51
C ALA A 84 4.58 11.14 -8.41
N THR A 85 4.86 9.97 -7.83
CA THR A 85 5.57 8.85 -8.44
C THR A 85 4.86 8.27 -9.66
N HIS A 86 3.53 8.35 -9.74
CA HIS A 86 2.80 7.92 -10.94
C HIS A 86 3.12 8.71 -12.21
N ARG A 87 3.76 9.89 -12.09
CA ARG A 87 4.26 10.65 -13.24
C ARG A 87 5.62 10.17 -13.73
N LEU A 88 6.33 9.35 -12.95
CA LEU A 88 7.65 8.81 -13.32
C LEU A 88 7.55 7.65 -14.31
N VAL A 89 6.44 6.92 -14.27
CA VAL A 89 6.21 5.75 -15.14
C VAL A 89 5.24 6.14 -16.26
N PRO A 90 5.67 6.09 -17.54
CA PRO A 90 4.81 6.48 -18.65
C PRO A 90 3.66 5.48 -18.86
N PHE A 91 2.70 5.88 -19.68
CA PHE A 91 1.55 5.06 -20.11
C PHE A 91 0.56 4.67 -19.00
N GLY A 92 0.61 5.33 -17.83
CA GLY A 92 -0.32 5.05 -16.72
C GLY A 92 -0.10 3.67 -16.11
N LEU A 93 1.11 3.11 -16.21
CA LEU A 93 1.45 1.81 -15.64
C LEU A 93 1.68 1.86 -14.12
N TYR A 94 1.67 3.06 -13.53
CA TYR A 94 1.77 3.29 -12.10
C TYR A 94 0.61 4.18 -11.66
N GLY A 95 -0.11 3.77 -10.62
CA GLY A 95 -1.37 4.40 -10.22
C GLY A 95 -1.17 5.63 -9.35
N GLY A 96 -0.40 5.47 -8.27
CA GLY A 96 -0.14 6.50 -7.28
C GLY A 96 -1.39 6.99 -6.57
N ALA A 97 -1.24 8.13 -5.89
CA ALA A 97 -2.30 8.74 -5.06
C ALA A 97 -3.67 8.86 -5.75
N PRO A 98 -3.82 9.29 -7.02
CA PRO A 98 -5.13 9.42 -7.64
C PRO A 98 -5.86 8.08 -7.82
N HIS A 99 -5.14 7.03 -8.21
CA HIS A 99 -5.73 5.72 -8.42
C HIS A 99 -6.10 5.06 -7.09
N HIS A 100 -5.27 5.25 -6.07
CA HIS A 100 -5.51 4.70 -4.76
C HIS A 100 -6.61 5.45 -3.98
N ASP A 101 -6.80 6.75 -4.22
CA ASP A 101 -7.98 7.44 -3.70
C ASP A 101 -9.29 6.86 -4.29
N VAL A 102 -9.33 6.61 -5.60
CA VAL A 102 -10.48 5.92 -6.23
C VAL A 102 -10.65 4.50 -5.68
N HIS A 103 -9.55 3.83 -5.33
CA HIS A 103 -9.58 2.53 -4.67
C HIS A 103 -10.32 2.60 -3.33
N HIS A 104 -9.96 3.55 -2.45
CA HIS A 104 -10.65 3.77 -1.17
C HIS A 104 -12.12 4.14 -1.32
N GLN A 105 -12.49 4.82 -2.41
CA GLN A 105 -13.89 5.18 -2.66
C GLN A 105 -14.75 4.02 -3.18
N LYS A 106 -14.17 3.10 -3.97
CA LYS A 106 -14.93 2.11 -4.76
C LYS A 106 -14.62 0.65 -4.43
N PHE A 107 -13.48 0.35 -3.83
CA PHE A 107 -13.01 -0.97 -3.38
C PHE A 107 -12.86 -2.06 -4.47
N LYS A 108 -13.07 -1.73 -5.75
CA LYS A 108 -13.22 -2.71 -6.84
C LYS A 108 -12.07 -2.75 -7.84
N SER A 109 -11.16 -1.78 -7.79
CA SER A 109 -10.07 -1.59 -8.76
C SER A 109 -8.84 -1.00 -8.09
N ASN A 110 -7.76 -0.80 -8.86
CA ASN A 110 -6.56 -0.06 -8.44
C ASN A 110 -5.88 -0.65 -7.19
N TYR A 111 -5.55 -1.94 -7.23
CA TYR A 111 -4.88 -2.64 -6.11
C TYR A 111 -3.34 -2.52 -6.13
N ALA A 112 -2.80 -1.87 -7.17
CA ALA A 112 -1.40 -1.51 -7.23
C ALA A 112 -1.14 -0.26 -6.38
N PRO A 113 0.08 -0.12 -5.83
CA PRO A 113 0.60 1.19 -5.44
C PRO A 113 0.48 2.16 -6.63
#